data_AF-A0A7Y7M613-F1
#
_entry.id   AF-A0A7Y7M613-F1
#
_cell.length_a   1.000
_cell.length_b   1.000
_cell.length_c   1.000
_cell.angle_alpha   90.00
_cell.angle_beta   90.00
_cell.angle_gamma   90.00
#
_symmetry.space_group_name_H-M   'P 1'
#
loop_
_entity.id
_entity.type
_entity.pdbx_description
1 polymer ?
#
loop_
_entity_poly.entity_id
_entity_poly.type
_entity_poly.pdbx_seq_one_letter_code
_entity_poly.pdbx_strand_id
1 'polypeptide(L)'
;MPRKNETERRIDTGAIDIGAIDDAVLALLSLTLDRDGRAWKGFDWDVLDRLYQKGLIGNPVGKAKSVVLTDEGIARSRALFERLFMRDGKT
;
A
#
# COMPACT_ATOMS: atom_id res chain seq x y z
N MET A 1 12.80 -21.87 -35.76
CA MET A 1 12.05 -20.60 -35.86
C MET A 1 10.59 -20.96 -36.07
N PRO A 2 9.64 -20.58 -35.18
CA PRO A 2 9.25 -19.19 -34.89
C PRO A 2 9.39 -18.79 -33.40
N ARG A 3 8.94 -17.57 -33.13
CA ARG A 3 9.32 -16.63 -32.05
C ARG A 3 8.71 -16.94 -30.69
N LYS A 4 9.50 -16.76 -29.62
CA LYS A 4 8.98 -16.33 -28.31
C LYS A 4 9.24 -14.82 -28.22
N ASN A 5 8.32 -13.95 -28.62
CA ASN A 5 7.34 -13.30 -27.74
C ASN A 5 7.90 -13.11 -26.31
N GLU A 6 7.98 -11.94 -25.71
CA GLU A 6 7.40 -10.64 -25.95
C GLU A 6 8.23 -9.74 -25.04
N THR A 7 8.72 -8.63 -25.58
CA THR A 7 9.37 -7.53 -24.88
C THR A 7 9.00 -7.50 -23.39
N GLU A 8 9.94 -7.87 -22.50
CA GLU A 8 9.92 -7.37 -21.13
C GLU A 8 9.88 -5.85 -21.28
N ARG A 9 8.68 -5.28 -21.19
CA ARG A 9 8.51 -3.86 -20.97
C ARG A 9 9.16 -3.61 -19.63
N ARG A 10 10.45 -3.27 -19.66
CA ARG A 10 11.13 -2.65 -18.53
C ARG A 10 10.26 -1.45 -18.19
N ILE A 11 9.53 -1.54 -17.09
CA ILE A 11 8.83 -0.39 -16.55
C ILE A 11 9.94 0.62 -16.30
N ASP A 12 9.87 1.77 -16.96
CA ASP A 12 10.81 2.83 -16.73
C ASP A 12 10.57 3.33 -15.30
N THR A 13 11.43 2.89 -14.38
CA THR A 13 11.34 3.23 -12.95
C THR A 13 11.35 4.74 -12.72
N GLY A 14 11.90 5.53 -13.66
CA GLY A 14 11.88 7.00 -13.61
C GLY A 14 10.50 7.62 -13.84
N ALA A 15 9.54 6.88 -14.38
CA ALA A 15 8.18 7.34 -14.65
C ALA A 15 7.13 6.79 -13.65
N ILE A 16 7.53 5.95 -12.69
CA ILE A 16 6.62 5.37 -11.70
C ILE A 16 6.31 6.40 -10.62
N ASP A 17 5.03 6.68 -10.39
CA ASP A 17 4.60 7.45 -9.23
C ASP A 17 4.64 6.57 -7.96
N ILE A 18 5.77 6.65 -7.27
CA ILE A 18 5.99 5.96 -5.99
C ILE A 18 5.00 6.44 -4.91
N GLY A 19 4.61 7.71 -4.95
CA GLY A 19 3.63 8.26 -4.01
C GLY A 19 2.26 7.61 -4.18
N ALA A 20 1.82 7.42 -5.42
CA ALA A 20 0.57 6.72 -5.71
C ALA A 20 0.59 5.25 -5.25
N ILE A 21 1.75 4.58 -5.36
CA ILE A 21 1.93 3.22 -4.84
C ILE A 21 1.80 3.21 -3.30
N ASP A 22 2.48 4.12 -2.62
CA ASP A 22 2.41 4.24 -1.16
C ASP A 22 0.98 4.50 -0.68
N ASP A 23 0.27 5.42 -1.34
CA ASP A 23 -1.12 5.74 -1.05
C ASP A 23 -2.04 4.53 -1.25
N ALA A 24 -1.85 3.78 -2.35
CA ALA A 24 -2.63 2.58 -2.62
C ALA A 24 -2.37 1.49 -1.58
N VAL A 25 -1.11 1.25 -1.19
CA VAL A 25 -0.80 0.25 -0.15
C VAL A 25 -1.35 0.68 1.20
N LEU A 26 -1.22 1.95 1.58
CA LEU A 26 -1.82 2.46 2.81
C LEU A 26 -3.34 2.29 2.81
N ALA A 27 -4.01 2.58 1.69
CA ALA A 27 -5.44 2.33 1.53
C ALA A 27 -5.79 0.84 1.71
N LEU A 28 -5.04 -0.07 1.08
CA LEU A 28 -5.30 -1.50 1.16
C LEU A 28 -5.07 -2.10 2.55
N LEU A 29 -4.17 -1.53 3.36
CA LEU A 29 -4.01 -1.94 4.76
C LEU A 29 -5.33 -1.82 5.56
N SER A 30 -6.20 -0.86 5.21
CA SER A 30 -7.50 -0.67 5.87
C SER A 30 -8.43 -1.87 5.75
N LEU A 31 -8.28 -2.70 4.70
CA LEU A 31 -9.11 -3.90 4.48
C LEU A 31 -8.94 -4.96 5.57
N THR A 32 -7.82 -4.92 6.27
CA THR A 32 -7.46 -5.93 7.28
C THR A 32 -7.26 -5.32 8.65
N LEU A 33 -7.65 -4.06 8.83
CA LEU A 33 -7.49 -3.33 10.08
C LEU A 33 -8.43 -3.89 11.15
N ASP A 34 -7.86 -4.32 12.27
CA ASP A 34 -8.62 -4.77 13.43
C ASP A 34 -8.88 -3.62 14.44
N ARG A 35 -9.53 -3.96 15.57
CA ARG A 35 -9.89 -3.00 16.62
C ARG A 35 -8.69 -2.42 17.36
N ASP A 36 -7.54 -3.09 17.30
CA ASP A 36 -6.30 -2.67 17.94
C ASP A 36 -5.41 -1.86 16.97
N GLY A 37 -5.92 -1.51 15.78
CA GLY A 37 -5.19 -0.76 14.77
C GLY A 37 -4.14 -1.58 14.03
N ARG A 38 -4.25 -2.92 14.01
CA ARG A 38 -3.30 -3.80 13.31
C ARG A 38 -3.84 -4.22 11.95
N ALA A 39 -2.95 -4.26 10.96
CA ALA A 39 -3.23 -4.74 9.61
C ALA A 39 -2.16 -5.74 9.15
N TRP A 40 -2.50 -6.59 8.19
CA TRP A 40 -1.57 -7.56 7.60
C TRP A 40 -0.55 -6.85 6.71
N LYS A 41 0.75 -7.03 6.99
CA LYS A 41 1.84 -6.32 6.29
C LYS A 41 2.39 -7.08 5.08
N GLY A 42 1.54 -7.80 4.36
CA GLY A 42 1.93 -8.65 3.21
C GLY A 42 2.22 -7.87 1.92
N PHE A 43 2.84 -6.69 2.02
CA PHE A 43 3.18 -5.81 0.90
C PHE A 43 4.69 -5.71 0.72
N ASP A 44 5.11 -5.09 -0.39
CA ASP A 44 6.51 -4.84 -0.67
C ASP A 44 7.22 -4.08 0.47
N TRP A 45 8.44 -4.51 0.80
CA TRP A 45 9.19 -4.00 1.95
C TRP A 45 9.56 -2.53 1.83
N ASP A 46 9.89 -2.06 0.62
CA ASP A 46 10.30 -0.67 0.42
C ASP A 46 9.10 0.28 0.60
N VAL A 47 7.90 -0.17 0.23
CA VAL A 47 6.66 0.59 0.48
C VAL A 47 6.38 0.69 1.98
N LEU A 48 6.48 -0.42 2.71
CA LEU A 48 6.27 -0.42 4.16
C LEU A 48 7.31 0.43 4.89
N ASP A 49 8.58 0.39 4.47
CA ASP A 49 9.60 1.27 5.04
C ASP A 49 9.26 2.74 4.81
N ARG A 50 8.88 3.14 3.59
CA ARG A 50 8.46 4.54 3.34
C ARG A 50 7.25 4.96 4.16
N LEU A 51 6.25 4.09 4.35
CA LEU A 51 5.11 4.37 5.22
C LEU A 51 5.52 4.51 6.70
N TYR A 52 6.51 3.73 7.14
CA TYR A 52 7.11 3.87 8.47
C TYR A 52 7.87 5.20 8.62
N GLN A 53 8.71 5.57 7.64
CA GLN A 53 9.41 6.85 7.62
C GLN A 53 8.43 8.04 7.61
N LYS A 54 7.25 7.88 7.00
CA LYS A 54 6.15 8.86 7.02
C LYS A 54 5.40 8.91 8.36
N GLY A 55 5.68 8.02 9.32
CA GLY A 55 5.00 7.96 10.62
C GLY A 55 3.57 7.40 10.57
N LEU A 56 3.19 6.73 9.48
CA LEU A 56 1.82 6.24 9.27
C LEU A 56 1.62 4.82 9.81
N ILE A 57 2.71 4.07 9.93
CA ILE A 57 2.72 2.74 10.54
C ILE A 57 3.85 2.67 11.58
N GLY A 58 3.75 1.71 12.50
CA GLY A 58 4.86 1.31 13.35
C GLY A 58 5.91 0.52 12.55
N ASN A 59 7.04 0.21 13.20
CA ASN A 59 8.15 -0.47 12.53
C ASN A 59 7.69 -1.83 11.95
N PRO A 60 7.75 -2.04 10.62
CA PRO A 60 7.28 -3.27 9.97
C PRO A 60 8.28 -4.43 10.08
N VAL A 61 9.51 -4.17 10.55
CA VAL A 61 10.57 -5.18 10.68
C VAL A 61 10.25 -6.17 11.80
N GLY A 62 10.37 -7.47 11.47
CA GLY A 62 10.20 -8.54 12.44
C GLY A 62 9.37 -9.71 11.91
N LYS A 63 9.21 -10.71 12.78
CA LYS A 63 8.52 -11.98 12.48
C LYS A 63 6.99 -11.90 12.55
N ALA A 64 6.44 -10.83 13.13
CA ALA A 64 4.99 -10.63 13.17
C ALA A 64 4.43 -10.55 11.74
N LYS A 65 3.21 -11.06 11.52
CA LYS A 65 2.53 -10.97 10.21
C LYS A 65 1.77 -9.66 10.03
N SER A 66 1.61 -8.89 11.10
CA SER A 66 0.90 -7.63 11.13
C SER A 66 1.81 -6.46 11.46
N VAL A 67 1.34 -5.25 11.13
CA VAL A 67 1.90 -3.97 11.53
C VAL A 67 0.81 -3.14 12.19
N VAL A 68 1.18 -2.32 13.18
CA VAL A 68 0.28 -1.36 13.81
C VAL A 68 0.26 -0.09 12.96
N LEU A 69 -0.92 0.46 12.65
CA LEU A 69 -1.05 1.80 12.07
C LEU A 69 -1.10 2.82 13.21
N THR A 70 -0.55 4.01 12.99
CA THR A 70 -0.78 5.15 13.89
C THR A 70 -2.20 5.68 13.73
N ASP A 71 -2.69 6.47 14.67
CA ASP A 71 -4.02 7.10 14.56
C ASP A 71 -4.16 7.89 13.24
N GLU A 72 -3.09 8.59 12.87
CA GLU A 72 -3.01 9.27 11.58
C GLU A 72 -3.02 8.30 10.40
N GLY A 73 -2.26 7.20 10.47
CA GLY A 73 -2.27 6.17 9.43
C GLY A 73 -3.65 5.53 9.25
N ILE A 74 -4.39 5.30 10.34
CA ILE A 74 -5.76 4.78 10.29
C ILE A 74 -6.68 5.78 9.58
N ALA A 75 -6.63 7.05 9.97
CA ALA A 75 -7.46 8.09 9.35
C ALA A 75 -7.15 8.23 7.84
N ARG A 76 -5.86 8.32 7.48
CA ARG A 76 -5.43 8.45 6.09
C ARG A 76 -5.74 7.20 5.25
N SER A 77 -5.54 5.99 5.79
CA SER A 77 -5.82 4.75 5.05
C SER A 77 -7.29 4.64 4.64
N ARG A 78 -8.22 5.01 5.52
CA ARG A 78 -9.65 5.03 5.23
C ARG A 78 -10.01 6.07 4.16
N ALA A 79 -9.53 7.30 4.32
CA ALA A 79 -9.79 8.38 3.36
C ALA A 79 -9.23 8.05 1.97
N LEU A 80 -8.03 7.45 1.90
CA LEU A 80 -7.45 6.99 0.65
C LEU A 80 -8.25 5.84 0.04
N PHE A 81 -8.74 4.90 0.85
CA PHE A 81 -9.57 3.80 0.36
C PHE A 81 -10.85 4.30 -0.28
N GLU A 82 -11.54 5.23 0.37
CA GLU A 82 -12.70 5.94 -0.17
C GLU A 82 -12.36 6.61 -1.51
N ARG A 83 -11.32 7.45 -1.53
CA ARG A 83 -10.90 8.21 -2.70
C ARG A 83 -10.49 7.34 -3.89
N LEU A 84 -9.79 6.23 -3.65
CA LEU A 84 -9.15 5.44 -4.70
C LEU A 84 -10.05 4.31 -5.22
N PHE A 85 -10.91 3.74 -4.38
CA PHE A 85 -11.58 2.47 -4.69
C PHE A 85 -13.09 2.49 -4.54
N MET A 86 -13.69 3.49 -3.88
CA MET A 86 -15.15 3.62 -3.90
C MET A 86 -15.62 4.26 -5.20
N ARG A 87 -16.71 3.74 -5.75
CA ARG A 87 -17.37 4.35 -6.90
C ARG A 87 -18.20 5.53 -6.40
N ASP A 88 -18.14 6.66 -7.09
CA ASP A 88 -19.17 7.68 -6.98
C ASP A 88 -20.50 7.00 -7.32
N GLY A 89 -21.45 6.99 -6.38
CA GLY A 89 -22.71 6.25 -6.44
C GLY A 89 -23.69 6.71 -7.53
N LYS A 90 -23.25 6.82 -8.77
CA LYS A 90 -24.10 6.87 -9.97
C LYS A 90 -24.22 5.46 -10.52
N THR A 91 -25.17 4.72 -9.95
CA THR A 91 -25.81 3.59 -10.64
C THR A 91 -27.19 4.03 -11.04
#